data_AF-A0AAU7UDZ1-F1
#
_entry.id   AF-A0AAU7UDZ1-F1
#
_cell.length_a   1.000
_cell.length_b   1.000
_cell.length_c   1.000
_cell.angle_alpha   90.00
_cell.angle_beta   90.00
_cell.angle_gamma   90.00
#
_symmetry.space_group_name_H-M   'P 1'
#
loop_
_entity.id
_entity.type
_entity.pdbx_description
1 polymer ?
#
loop_
_entity_poly.entity_id
_entity_poly.type
_entity_poly.pdbx_seq_one_letter_code
_entity_poly.pdbx_strand_id
1 'polypeptide(L)' 'MAGPQTYRAGCGREWSFASREPDLAYTEQAFADCPGCPHRVEPEGAPPFCTLRPENTPHPFAALAALLGDPGLPE' A
#
# COMPACT_ATOMS: atom_id res chain seq x y z
N MET A 1 9.35 19.74 -7.26
CA MET A 1 9.98 18.57 -6.63
C MET A 1 8.90 17.90 -5.80
N ALA A 2 8.73 16.58 -5.90
CA ALA A 2 7.85 15.89 -4.95
C ALA A 2 8.58 15.82 -3.61
N GLY A 3 7.93 16.29 -2.55
CA GLY A 3 8.44 16.10 -1.19
C GLY A 3 8.47 14.61 -0.84
N PRO A 4 9.21 14.22 0.20
CA PRO A 4 9.11 12.87 0.73
C PRO A 4 7.65 12.60 1.14
N GLN A 5 7.11 11.47 0.70
CA GLN A 5 5.80 10.98 1.11
C GLN A 5 5.94 9.59 1.72
N THR A 6 5.07 9.26 2.66
CA THR A 6 5.05 7.95 3.30
C THR A 6 4.32 6.95 2.40
N TYR A 7 4.95 5.81 2.19
CA TYR A 7 4.38 4.64 1.56
C TYR A 7 4.20 3.54 2.59
N ARG A 8 3.03 2.89 2.59
CA ARG A 8 2.64 1.84 3.52
C ARG A 8 2.37 0.53 2.79
N ALA A 9 2.90 -0.56 3.32
CA ALA A 9 2.59 -1.92 2.89
C ALA A 9 1.29 -2.42 3.55
N GLY A 10 0.72 -3.49 3.00
CA GLY A 10 -0.47 -4.14 3.57
C GLY A 10 -0.25 -4.73 4.98
N CYS A 11 0.99 -5.08 5.32
CA CYS A 11 1.40 -5.49 6.67
C CYS A 11 1.54 -4.30 7.65
N GLY A 12 1.27 -3.08 7.20
CA GLY A 12 1.27 -1.87 8.01
C GLY A 12 2.63 -1.18 8.14
N ARG A 13 3.71 -1.73 7.57
CA ARG A 13 5.05 -1.11 7.55
C ARG A 13 5.09 0.11 6.65
N GLU A 14 5.93 1.07 7.03
CA GLU A 14 6.00 2.38 6.42
C GLU A 14 7.43 2.76 6.01
N TRP A 15 7.54 3.46 4.89
CA TRP A 15 8.79 4.01 4.37
C TRP A 15 8.54 5.41 3.83
N SER A 16 9.52 6.31 3.95
CA SER A 16 9.44 7.65 3.37
C SER A 16 10.29 7.73 2.10
N PHE A 17 9.64 7.95 0.95
CA PHE A 17 10.32 8.08 -0.33
C PHE A 17 9.94 9.40 -1.02
N ALA A 18 10.91 10.03 -1.68
CA ALA A 18 10.65 11.12 -2.60
C ALA A 18 10.30 10.56 -4.00
N SER A 19 9.16 9.89 -4.11
CA SER A 19 8.63 9.38 -5.38
C SER A 19 7.22 9.90 -5.64
N ARG A 20 6.87 10.01 -6.93
CA ARG A 20 5.54 10.39 -7.44
C ARG A 20 4.73 9.20 -7.92
N GLU A 21 5.26 7.99 -7.78
CA GLU A 21 4.63 6.78 -8.26
C GLU A 21 3.39 6.46 -7.40
N PRO A 22 2.29 5.98 -8.00
CA PRO A 22 1.09 5.61 -7.26
C PRO A 22 1.29 4.37 -6.40
N ASP A 23 2.27 3.53 -6.74
CA ASP A 23 2.66 2.34 -6.01
C ASP A 23 4.16 2.08 -6.23
N LEU A 24 4.81 1.48 -5.24
CA LEU A 24 6.21 1.07 -5.29
C LEU A 24 6.34 -0.42 -4.98
N ALA A 25 7.30 -1.08 -5.63
CA ALA A 25 7.60 -2.48 -5.37
C ALA A 25 8.73 -2.62 -4.34
N TYR A 26 8.41 -3.16 -3.16
CA TYR A 26 9.40 -3.57 -2.17
C TYR A 26 9.83 -5.01 -2.41
N THR A 27 10.97 -5.18 -3.09
CA THR A 27 11.51 -6.50 -3.49
C THR A 27 12.37 -7.14 -2.41
N GLU A 28 12.95 -6.35 -1.50
CA GLU A 28 13.92 -6.82 -0.51
C GLU A 28 13.31 -7.79 0.52
N GLN A 29 12.02 -7.63 0.85
CA GLN A 29 11.28 -8.53 1.75
C GLN A 29 12.05 -8.92 3.03
N ALA A 30 12.84 -7.99 3.60
CA ALA A 30 13.75 -8.28 4.72
C ALA A 30 13.02 -8.63 6.03
N PHE A 31 11.70 -8.48 6.08
CA PHE A 31 10.90 -8.72 7.27
C PHE A 31 10.29 -10.11 7.27
N ALA A 32 10.36 -10.80 8.41
CA ALA A 32 9.80 -12.14 8.58
C ALA A 32 8.28 -12.24 8.33
N ASP A 33 7.57 -11.10 8.40
CA ASP A 33 6.12 -11.00 8.17
C ASP A 33 5.73 -10.80 6.69
N CYS A 34 6.69 -10.45 5.82
CA CYS A 34 6.44 -10.28 4.38
C CYS A 34 5.68 -11.44 3.70
N PRO A 35 5.91 -12.74 3.98
CA PRO A 35 5.13 -13.82 3.37
C PRO A 35 3.63 -13.78 3.69
N GLY A 36 3.22 -13.17 4.81
CA GLY A 36 1.82 -13.00 5.21
C GLY A 36 1.20 -11.67 4.78
N CYS A 37 1.95 -10.79 4.10
CA CYS A 37 1.48 -9.47 3.73
C CYS A 37 0.35 -9.57 2.68
N PRO A 38 -0.82 -8.93 2.90
CA PRO A 38 -1.92 -8.96 1.93
C PRO A 38 -1.60 -8.20 0.63
N HIS A 39 -0.53 -7.39 0.62
CA HIS A 39 -0.03 -6.71 -0.56
C HIS A 39 1.17 -7.43 -1.21
N ARG A 40 1.47 -8.68 -0.82
CA ARG A 40 2.51 -9.47 -1.48
C ARG A 40 1.99 -10.00 -2.82
N VAL A 41 2.80 -9.83 -3.86
CA VAL A 41 2.54 -10.30 -5.21
C VAL A 41 3.60 -11.33 -5.58
N GLU A 42 3.15 -12.47 -6.12
CA GLU A 42 3.99 -13.58 -6.61
C GLU A 42 3.83 -13.71 -8.12
N PRO A 43 4.59 -12.95 -8.92
CA PRO A 43 4.54 -13.06 -10.38
C PRO A 43 5.18 -14.38 -10.85
N GLU A 44 4.62 -14.97 -11.91
CA GLU A 44 5.26 -16.12 -12.57
C GLU A 44 6.58 -15.71 -13.21
N GLY A 45 7.67 -16.38 -12.84
CA GLY A 45 9.01 -16.15 -13.41
C GLY A 45 9.76 -14.94 -12.86
N ALA A 46 9.27 -14.27 -11.83
CA ALA A 46 9.94 -13.15 -11.18
C ALA A 46 9.91 -13.28 -9.64
N PRO A 47 10.84 -12.63 -8.91
CA PRO A 47 10.85 -12.68 -7.46
C PRO A 47 9.59 -12.02 -6.89
N PRO A 48 9.10 -12.50 -5.74
CA PRO A 48 7.98 -11.86 -5.06
C PRO A 48 8.34 -10.44 -4.62
N PHE A 49 7.33 -9.60 -4.48
CA PHE A 49 7.50 -8.25 -3.94
C PHE A 49 6.24 -7.82 -3.18
N CYS A 50 6.39 -6.86 -2.27
CA CYS A 50 5.26 -6.22 -1.61
C CYS A 50 4.94 -4.89 -2.30
N THR A 51 3.66 -4.64 -2.59
CA THR A 51 3.20 -3.34 -3.10
C THR A 51 3.09 -2.34 -1.94
N LEU A 52 3.84 -1.26 -2.04
CA LEU A 52 3.74 -0.10 -1.14
C LEU A 52 2.85 0.95 -1.79
N ARG A 53 1.92 1.52 -1.02
CA ARG A 53 1.02 2.56 -1.51
C ARG A 53 1.18 3.84 -0.67
N PRO A 54 1.06 5.04 -1.26
CA PRO A 54 1.10 6.28 -0.51
C PRO A 54 0.01 6.31 0.56
N GLU A 55 0.33 6.73 1.79
CA GLU A 55 -0.67 6.85 2.86
C GLU A 55 -1.76 7.87 2.50
N ASN A 56 -1.38 8.93 1.79
CA ASN A 56 -2.22 10.09 1.49
C ASN A 56 -2.94 9.98 0.13
N THR A 57 -2.82 8.85 -0.58
CA THR A 57 -3.53 8.65 -1.85
C THR A 57 -4.91 8.07 -1.58
N PRO A 58 -5.99 8.81 -1.91
CA PRO A 58 -7.34 8.28 -1.75
C PRO A 58 -7.51 7.02 -2.61
N HIS A 59 -8.09 5.98 -2.04
CA HIS A 59 -8.42 4.77 -2.81
C HIS A 59 -9.32 5.15 -3.99
N PRO A 60 -9.12 4.58 -5.20
CA PRO A 60 -9.93 4.92 -6.37
C PRO A 60 -11.42 4.59 -6.17
N PHE A 61 -11.73 3.72 -5.20
CA PHE A 61 -13.08 3.37 -4.79
C PHE A 61 -13.53 4.02 -3.47
N ALA A 62 -12.77 4.99 -2.92
CA ALA A 62 -13.18 5.71 -1.71
C ALA A 62 -14.56 6.37 -1.89
N ALA A 63 -14.86 6.85 -3.10
CA ALA A 63 -16.17 7.40 -3.45
C ALA A 63 -17.30 6.35 -3.41
N LEU A 64 -16.99 5.06 -3.57
CA LEU A 64 -17.98 3.97 -3.45
C LEU A 64 -18.32 3.63 -2.00
N ALA A 65 -17.43 3.90 -1.03
CA ALA A 65 -17.73 3.68 0.38
C ALA A 65 -18.94 4.52 0.84
N ALA A 66 -19.09 5.74 0.28
CA ALA A 66 -20.27 6.59 0.50
C ALA A 66 -21.57 6.02 -0.08
N LEU A 67 -21.49 5.09 -1.05
CA LEU A 67 -22.65 4.46 -1.70
C LEU A 67 -23.09 3.17 -1.01
N LEU A 68 -22.19 2.53 -0.26
CA LEU A 68 -22.50 1.30 0.48
C LEU A 68 -23.31 1.53 1.77
N GLY A 69 -23.56 2.80 2.14
CA GLY A 69 -24.45 3.15 3.25
C GLY A 69 -24.11 2.39 4.53
N ASP A 70 -22.85 2.39 4.95
CA ASP A 70 -22.48 1.85 6.27
C ASP A 70 -23.14 2.72 7.36
N PRO A 71 -24.05 2.17 8.18
CA PRO A 71 -24.70 2.91 9.25
C PRO A 71 -23.93 2.84 10.58
N GLY A 72 -22.59 2.89 10.59
CA GLY A 72 -21.90 2.83 11.89
C GLY A 72 -20.37 2.89 11.93
N LEU A 73 -19.77 4.05 11.63
CA LEU A 73 -18.49 4.44 12.21
C LEU A 73 -18.63 5.80 12.92
N PRO A 74 -18.60 5.86 14.27
CA PRO A 74 -18.60 7.12 15.00
C PRO A 74 -17.26 7.87 14.83
N GLU A 75 -17.37 9.21 14.93
CA GLU A 75 -16.37 10.26 14.73
C GLU A 75 -15.06 10.12 15.52
#